data_AF-A0AAU1FE07-F1
#
_entry.id   AF-A0AAU1FE07-F1
#
_cell.length_a   1.000
_cell.length_b   1.000
_cell.length_c   1.000
_cell.angle_alpha   90.00
_cell.angle_beta   90.00
_cell.angle_gamma   90.00
#
_symmetry.space_group_name_H-M   'P 1'
#
loop_
_entity.id
_entity.type
_entity.pdbx_description
1 polymer ?
#
loop_
_entity_poly.entity_id
_entity_poly.type
_entity_poly.pdbx_seq_one_letter_code
_entity_poly.pdbx_strand_id
1 'polypeptide(L)'
;MAERLTARSQEIVTAARTLLEESGPAALTMRALADHLGIKAPSLYKHFPDKQAVEVELIAQMLAESAEALEAAEVRAPGSLQALAEAYRTYALAHPHLYCLAAERPLPRASLPPGLEDRAALPLLRACGGDLDLARTVWAFAHGMVILEIHGRFPDDADLAAAWKRGLKAFHP
;
A
#
# COMPACT_ATOMS: atom_id res chain seq x y z
N MET A 1 0.21 22.30 -3.82
CA MET A 1 -1.08 21.58 -3.98
C MET A 1 -0.87 20.58 -5.10
N ALA A 2 -0.93 19.27 -4.80
CA ALA A 2 -1.05 18.29 -5.88
C ALA A 2 -2.35 18.59 -6.62
N GLU A 3 -2.27 18.77 -7.94
CA GLU A 3 -3.43 19.05 -8.77
C GLU A 3 -4.36 17.84 -8.70
N ARG A 4 -5.64 18.05 -8.35
CA ARG A 4 -6.61 16.95 -8.31
C ARG A 4 -6.74 16.39 -9.72
N LEU A 5 -6.69 15.06 -9.84
CA LEU A 5 -6.94 14.37 -11.09
C LEU A 5 -8.26 14.85 -11.72
N THR A 6 -8.26 15.00 -13.04
CA THR A 6 -9.50 15.21 -13.79
C THR A 6 -10.42 14.01 -13.61
N ALA A 7 -11.73 14.20 -13.81
CA ALA A 7 -12.70 13.10 -13.75
C ALA A 7 -12.30 11.91 -14.67
N ARG A 8 -11.74 12.22 -15.86
CA ARG A 8 -11.28 11.20 -16.79
C ARG A 8 -10.03 10.49 -16.31
N SER A 9 -9.07 11.22 -15.73
CA SER A 9 -7.87 10.60 -15.13
C SER A 9 -8.26 9.68 -13.96
N GLN A 10 -9.24 10.08 -13.13
CA GLN A 10 -9.74 9.24 -12.05
C GLN A 10 -10.38 7.94 -12.57
N GLU A 11 -11.21 8.02 -13.61
CA GLU A 11 -11.80 6.83 -14.26
C GLU A 11 -10.72 5.87 -14.80
N ILE A 12 -9.66 6.41 -15.41
CA ILE A 12 -8.53 5.62 -15.89
C ILE A 12 -7.82 4.91 -14.75
N VAL A 13 -7.56 5.60 -13.62
CA VAL A 13 -6.90 4.98 -12.47
C VAL A 13 -7.80 3.92 -11.82
N THR A 14 -9.12 4.15 -11.74
CA THR A 14 -10.07 3.14 -11.25
C THR A 14 -10.04 1.88 -12.11
N ALA A 15 -10.08 2.01 -13.44
CA ALA A 15 -9.96 0.87 -14.35
C ALA A 15 -8.60 0.16 -14.22
N ALA A 16 -7.51 0.93 -14.03
CA ALA A 16 -6.20 0.37 -13.80
C ALA A 16 -6.12 -0.43 -12.48
N ARG A 17 -6.77 0.05 -11.42
CA ARG A 17 -6.89 -0.68 -10.16
C ARG A 17 -7.65 -1.99 -10.35
N THR A 18 -8.79 -1.97 -11.03
CA THR A 18 -9.57 -3.19 -11.32
C THR A 18 -8.71 -4.22 -12.05
N LEU A 19 -8.02 -3.82 -13.13
CA LEU A 19 -7.14 -4.73 -13.86
C LEU A 19 -5.98 -5.28 -13.00
N LEU A 20 -5.39 -4.42 -12.14
CA LEU A 20 -4.32 -4.83 -11.24
C LEU A 20 -4.80 -5.86 -10.22
N GLU A 21 -5.97 -5.64 -9.61
CA GLU A 21 -6.52 -6.54 -8.59
C GLU A 21 -7.02 -7.86 -9.18
N GLU A 22 -7.59 -7.85 -10.40
CA GLU A 22 -8.08 -9.07 -11.06
C GLU A 22 -6.98 -9.93 -11.68
N SER A 23 -5.95 -9.29 -12.26
CA SER A 23 -4.99 -9.97 -13.15
C SER A 23 -3.52 -9.75 -12.79
N GLY A 24 -3.25 -8.98 -11.73
CA GLY A 24 -1.91 -8.72 -11.24
C GLY A 24 -1.09 -7.68 -12.04
N PRO A 25 0.09 -7.30 -11.55
CA PRO A 25 0.88 -6.18 -12.07
C PRO A 25 1.43 -6.40 -13.50
N ALA A 26 1.61 -7.65 -13.91
CA ALA A 26 2.05 -8.00 -15.26
C ALA A 26 0.97 -7.74 -16.31
N ALA A 27 -0.31 -7.91 -15.95
CA ALA A 27 -1.44 -7.69 -16.86
C ALA A 27 -1.75 -6.20 -17.06
N LEU A 28 -1.38 -5.34 -16.10
CA LEU A 28 -1.54 -3.91 -16.23
C LEU A 28 -0.63 -3.37 -17.34
N THR A 29 -1.20 -3.14 -18.53
CA THR A 29 -0.52 -2.50 -19.67
C THR A 29 -1.39 -1.38 -20.21
N MET A 30 -0.78 -0.38 -20.86
CA MET A 30 -1.55 0.72 -21.47
C MET A 30 -2.57 0.22 -22.51
N ARG A 31 -2.25 -0.87 -23.23
CA ARG A 31 -3.17 -1.49 -24.18
C ARG A 31 -4.33 -2.17 -23.47
N ALA A 32 -4.06 -3.04 -22.50
CA ALA A 32 -5.10 -3.73 -21.74
C ALA A 32 -6.03 -2.74 -21.01
N LEU A 33 -5.47 -1.64 -20.49
CA LEU A 33 -6.24 -0.57 -19.87
C LEU A 33 -7.16 0.15 -20.87
N ALA A 34 -6.65 0.43 -22.07
CA ALA A 34 -7.46 1.05 -23.12
C ALA A 34 -8.59 0.13 -23.58
N ASP A 35 -8.28 -1.17 -23.75
CA ASP A 35 -9.24 -2.21 -24.12
C ASP A 35 -10.34 -2.35 -23.06
N HIS A 36 -9.97 -2.38 -21.76
CA HIS A 36 -10.90 -2.43 -20.64
C HIS A 36 -11.83 -1.19 -20.58
N LEU A 37 -11.31 -0.02 -20.93
CA LEU A 37 -12.08 1.23 -21.01
C LEU A 37 -12.86 1.40 -22.32
N GLY A 38 -12.74 0.49 -23.28
CA GLY A 38 -13.39 0.59 -24.59
C GLY A 38 -12.89 1.77 -25.44
N ILE A 39 -11.64 2.21 -25.25
CA ILE A 39 -11.04 3.33 -25.99
C ILE A 39 -9.78 2.92 -26.74
N LYS A 40 -9.32 3.80 -27.63
CA LYS A 40 -8.01 3.62 -28.29
C LYS A 40 -6.87 3.98 -27.34
N ALA A 41 -5.81 3.18 -27.29
CA ALA A 41 -4.64 3.42 -26.45
C ALA A 41 -4.03 4.84 -26.56
N PRO A 42 -3.92 5.47 -27.75
CA PRO A 42 -3.50 6.88 -27.89
C PRO A 42 -4.28 7.88 -27.02
N SER A 43 -5.53 7.60 -26.67
CA SER A 43 -6.34 8.47 -25.82
C SER A 43 -5.86 8.51 -24.37
N LEU A 44 -5.26 7.43 -23.86
CA LEU A 44 -4.72 7.38 -22.49
C LEU A 44 -3.52 8.31 -22.32
N TYR A 45 -2.70 8.45 -23.37
CA TYR A 45 -1.47 9.25 -23.33
C TYR A 45 -1.71 10.76 -23.18
N LYS A 46 -2.95 11.22 -23.36
CA LYS A 46 -3.37 12.58 -23.03
C LYS A 46 -3.49 12.83 -21.53
N HIS A 47 -3.63 11.77 -20.73
CA HIS A 47 -3.82 11.82 -19.29
C HIS A 47 -2.60 11.29 -18.52
N PHE A 48 -1.96 10.23 -19.04
CA PHE A 48 -0.80 9.61 -18.43
C PHE A 48 0.26 9.34 -19.50
N PRO A 49 1.48 9.90 -19.37
CA PRO A 49 2.51 9.77 -20.40
C PRO A 49 2.98 8.33 -20.61
N ASP A 50 2.85 7.47 -19.60
CA ASP A 50 3.25 6.07 -19.64
C ASP A 50 2.53 5.25 -18.56
N LYS A 51 2.85 3.94 -18.51
CA LYS A 51 2.34 3.02 -17.48
C LYS A 51 2.81 3.43 -16.08
N GLN A 52 4.04 3.94 -15.94
CA GLN A 52 4.61 4.28 -14.64
C GLN A 52 3.83 5.43 -13.98
N ALA A 53 3.38 6.42 -14.76
CA ALA A 53 2.52 7.49 -14.25
C ALA A 53 1.19 6.96 -13.70
N VAL A 54 0.62 5.90 -14.29
CA VAL A 54 -0.56 5.22 -13.73
C VAL A 54 -0.20 4.46 -12.45
N GLU A 55 0.94 3.74 -12.44
CA GLU A 55 1.42 3.03 -11.25
C GLU A 55 1.66 3.98 -10.07
N VAL A 56 2.18 5.19 -10.31
CA VAL A 56 2.38 6.21 -9.27
C VAL A 56 1.05 6.58 -8.60
N GLU A 57 -0.02 6.77 -9.37
CA GLU A 57 -1.35 7.06 -8.79
C GLU A 57 -1.89 5.89 -7.98
N LEU A 58 -1.68 4.65 -8.44
CA LEU A 58 -2.07 3.45 -7.69
C LEU A 58 -1.28 3.33 -6.38
N ILE A 59 0.04 3.57 -6.40
CA ILE A 59 0.88 3.60 -5.19
C ILE A 59 0.42 4.72 -4.25
N ALA A 60 0.07 5.90 -4.77
CA ALA A 60 -0.45 6.99 -3.96
C ALA A 60 -1.79 6.62 -3.29
N GLN A 61 -2.70 5.95 -4.01
CA GLN A 61 -3.94 5.41 -3.43
C GLN A 61 -3.65 4.39 -2.33
N MET A 62 -2.73 3.45 -2.58
CA MET A 62 -2.32 2.44 -1.61
C MET A 62 -1.83 3.07 -0.29
N LEU A 63 -0.93 4.05 -0.39
CA LEU A 63 -0.39 4.75 0.78
C LEU A 63 -1.46 5.57 1.51
N ALA A 64 -2.37 6.21 0.77
CA ALA A 64 -3.45 7.00 1.35
C ALA A 64 -4.46 6.11 2.11
N GLU A 65 -4.91 5.02 1.51
CA GLU A 65 -5.82 4.06 2.12
C GLU A 65 -5.17 3.33 3.31
N SER A 66 -3.89 2.98 3.20
CA SER A 66 -3.12 2.44 4.32
C SER A 66 -3.03 3.43 5.48
N ALA A 67 -2.76 4.71 5.18
CA ALA A 67 -2.73 5.77 6.20
C ALA A 67 -4.09 5.90 6.89
N GLU A 68 -5.19 5.90 6.15
CA GLU A 68 -6.55 5.94 6.70
C GLU A 68 -6.85 4.74 7.61
N ALA A 69 -6.45 3.53 7.20
CA ALA A 69 -6.62 2.33 8.01
C ALA A 69 -5.82 2.40 9.34
N LEU A 70 -4.59 2.91 9.29
CA LEU A 70 -3.74 3.08 10.46
C LEU A 70 -4.25 4.20 11.38
N GLU A 71 -4.69 5.32 10.83
CA GLU A 71 -5.33 6.42 11.57
C GLU A 71 -6.59 5.93 12.30
N ALA A 72 -7.44 5.16 11.62
CA ALA A 72 -8.64 4.59 12.23
C ALA A 72 -8.31 3.58 13.35
N ALA A 73 -7.24 2.78 13.18
CA ALA A 73 -6.78 1.85 14.20
C ALA A 73 -6.20 2.58 15.42
N GLU A 74 -5.45 3.65 15.22
CA GLU A 74 -4.94 4.50 16.30
C GLU A 74 -6.07 5.15 17.10
N VAL A 75 -7.09 5.71 16.43
CA VAL A 75 -8.26 6.29 17.12
C VAL A 75 -8.97 5.24 17.98
N ARG A 76 -9.10 4.01 17.47
CA ARG A 76 -9.76 2.91 18.19
C ARG A 76 -8.93 2.41 19.37
N ALA A 77 -7.62 2.34 19.23
CA ALA A 77 -6.71 1.81 20.25
C ALA A 77 -5.39 2.62 20.29
N PRO A 78 -5.40 3.79 20.94
CA PRO A 78 -4.23 4.67 20.98
C PRO A 78 -2.98 3.99 21.52
N GLY A 79 -1.85 4.14 20.82
CA GLY A 79 -0.56 3.55 21.21
C GLY A 79 -0.44 2.03 21.04
N SER A 80 -1.47 1.34 20.53
CA SER A 80 -1.43 -0.11 20.35
C SER A 80 -0.74 -0.53 19.06
N LEU A 81 0.51 -1.03 19.16
CA LEU A 81 1.19 -1.65 18.01
C LEU A 81 0.43 -2.85 17.45
N GLN A 82 -0.30 -3.57 18.31
CA GLN A 82 -1.14 -4.70 17.88
C GLN A 82 -2.26 -4.24 16.95
N ALA A 83 -2.98 -3.19 17.31
CA ALA A 83 -4.08 -2.68 16.49
C ALA A 83 -3.58 -2.11 15.14
N LEU A 84 -2.43 -1.42 15.15
CA LEU A 84 -1.80 -0.91 13.93
C LEU A 84 -1.33 -2.04 13.01
N ALA A 85 -0.67 -3.07 13.56
CA ALA A 85 -0.23 -4.23 12.81
C ALA A 85 -1.39 -5.01 12.19
N GLU A 86 -2.48 -5.19 12.94
CA GLU A 86 -3.71 -5.82 12.43
C GLU A 86 -4.32 -5.03 11.27
N ALA A 87 -4.41 -3.70 11.38
CA ALA A 87 -4.93 -2.85 10.32
C ALA A 87 -4.05 -2.89 9.07
N TYR A 88 -2.72 -2.80 9.25
CA TYR A 88 -1.74 -2.90 8.18
C TYR A 88 -1.83 -4.24 7.45
N ARG A 89 -1.83 -5.35 8.19
CA ARG A 89 -1.93 -6.70 7.65
C ARG A 89 -3.25 -6.90 6.92
N THR A 90 -4.36 -6.49 7.52
CA THR A 90 -5.70 -6.62 6.93
C THR A 90 -5.79 -5.90 5.59
N TYR A 91 -5.32 -4.65 5.52
CA TYR A 91 -5.33 -3.89 4.27
C TYR A 91 -4.45 -4.56 3.20
N ALA A 92 -3.23 -4.94 3.57
CA ALA A 92 -2.30 -5.54 2.61
C ALA A 92 -2.81 -6.88 2.05
N LEU A 93 -3.42 -7.73 2.88
CA LEU A 93 -4.00 -9.01 2.45
C LEU A 93 -5.30 -8.84 1.66
N ALA A 94 -6.04 -7.75 1.87
CA ALA A 94 -7.21 -7.43 1.06
C ALA A 94 -6.83 -6.95 -0.35
N HIS A 95 -5.67 -6.29 -0.49
CA HIS A 95 -5.19 -5.73 -1.77
C HIS A 95 -3.75 -6.19 -2.11
N PRO A 96 -3.48 -7.50 -2.24
CA PRO A 96 -2.12 -8.02 -2.33
C PRO A 96 -1.36 -7.52 -3.56
N HIS A 97 -2.00 -7.41 -4.73
CA HIS A 97 -1.36 -6.91 -5.95
C HIS A 97 -1.01 -5.42 -5.87
N LEU A 98 -1.89 -4.61 -5.27
CA LEU A 98 -1.65 -3.19 -5.05
C LEU A 98 -0.54 -2.98 -4.01
N TYR A 99 -0.54 -3.76 -2.94
CA TYR A 99 0.50 -3.76 -1.95
C TYR A 99 1.87 -4.11 -2.56
N CYS A 100 1.95 -5.20 -3.33
CA CYS A 100 3.19 -5.64 -3.98
C CYS A 100 3.72 -4.61 -4.98
N LEU A 101 2.82 -3.94 -5.73
CA LEU A 101 3.20 -2.86 -6.64
C LEU A 101 3.98 -1.74 -5.93
N ALA A 102 3.56 -1.36 -4.72
CA ALA A 102 4.22 -0.34 -3.91
C ALA A 102 5.44 -0.86 -3.14
N ALA A 103 5.45 -2.13 -2.75
CA ALA A 103 6.42 -2.73 -1.85
C ALA A 103 7.69 -3.29 -2.50
N GLU A 104 7.58 -3.84 -3.72
CA GLU A 104 8.65 -4.68 -4.31
C GLU A 104 9.61 -3.92 -5.22
N ARG A 105 9.29 -2.68 -5.57
CA ARG A 105 10.07 -1.85 -6.49
C ARG A 105 10.51 -0.56 -5.78
N PRO A 106 11.56 0.12 -6.29
CA PRO A 106 11.94 1.42 -5.76
C PRO A 106 10.76 2.40 -5.76
N LEU A 107 10.48 2.97 -4.59
CA LEU A 107 9.38 3.92 -4.43
C LEU A 107 9.67 5.20 -5.24
N PRO A 108 8.78 5.62 -6.16
CA PRO A 108 8.97 6.81 -7.00
C PRO A 108 8.65 8.09 -6.21
N ARG A 109 9.37 8.34 -5.11
CA ARG A 109 9.09 9.42 -4.14
C ARG A 109 8.88 10.80 -4.76
N ALA A 110 9.70 11.14 -5.77
CA ALA A 110 9.63 12.43 -6.45
C ALA A 110 8.29 12.65 -7.20
N SER A 111 7.54 11.60 -7.48
CA SER A 111 6.26 11.63 -8.18
C SER A 111 5.06 11.47 -7.24
N LEU A 112 5.27 11.21 -5.95
CA LEU A 112 4.19 11.05 -4.97
C LEU A 112 3.72 12.41 -4.43
N PRO A 113 2.46 12.51 -3.97
CA PRO A 113 1.98 13.68 -3.27
C PRO A 113 2.87 14.02 -2.04
N PRO A 114 3.28 15.29 -1.86
CA PRO A 114 4.09 15.68 -0.71
C PRO A 114 3.43 15.34 0.63
N GLY A 115 4.21 14.79 1.56
CA GLY A 115 3.76 14.43 2.91
C GLY A 115 2.94 13.14 3.02
N LEU A 116 2.69 12.43 1.91
CA LEU A 116 1.93 11.17 1.93
C LEU A 116 2.66 10.06 2.69
N GLU A 117 3.96 9.92 2.48
CA GLU A 117 4.80 8.97 3.24
C GLU A 117 4.78 9.29 4.74
N ASP A 118 4.91 10.58 5.09
CA ASP A 118 4.89 11.03 6.48
C ASP A 118 3.55 10.70 7.14
N ARG A 119 2.42 10.98 6.44
CA ARG A 119 1.08 10.64 6.93
C ARG A 119 0.93 9.14 7.18
N ALA A 120 1.38 8.30 6.25
CA ALA A 120 1.29 6.85 6.38
C ALA A 120 2.15 6.30 7.55
N ALA A 121 3.30 6.92 7.84
CA ALA A 121 4.19 6.50 8.92
C ALA A 121 3.76 7.03 10.30
N LEU A 122 3.02 8.14 10.35
CA LEU A 122 2.80 8.90 11.58
C LEU A 122 2.10 8.13 12.71
N PRO A 123 1.05 7.32 12.47
CA PRO A 123 0.42 6.53 13.54
C PRO A 123 1.40 5.57 14.23
N LEU A 124 2.26 4.90 13.43
CA LEU A 124 3.29 4.01 13.96
C LEU A 124 4.35 4.76 14.75
N LEU A 125 4.81 5.91 14.25
CA LEU A 125 5.77 6.75 14.94
C LEU A 125 5.23 7.21 16.30
N ARG A 126 3.96 7.62 16.36
CA ARG A 126 3.31 8.00 17.63
C ARG A 126 3.21 6.83 18.60
N ALA A 127 2.83 5.64 18.13
CA ALA A 127 2.78 4.44 18.96
C ALA A 127 4.16 4.02 19.50
N CYS A 128 5.23 4.36 18.77
CA CYS A 128 6.62 4.18 19.21
C CYS A 128 7.14 5.34 20.07
N GLY A 129 6.29 6.26 20.54
CA GLY A 129 6.70 7.40 21.37
C GLY A 129 7.58 8.43 20.66
N GLY A 130 7.55 8.46 19.32
CA GLY A 130 8.42 9.32 18.51
C GLY A 130 9.80 8.74 18.22
N ASP A 131 10.11 7.52 18.67
CA ASP A 131 11.36 6.84 18.34
C ASP A 131 11.33 6.33 16.90
N LEU A 132 12.11 6.97 16.04
CA LEU A 132 12.23 6.65 14.62
C LEU A 132 12.86 5.28 14.38
N ASP A 133 13.83 4.87 15.18
CA ASP A 133 14.54 3.60 14.98
C ASP A 133 13.69 2.43 15.45
N LEU A 134 12.94 2.60 16.55
CA LEU A 134 11.91 1.66 16.94
C LEU A 134 10.82 1.55 15.86
N ALA A 135 10.29 2.67 15.37
CA ALA A 135 9.26 2.66 14.33
C ALA A 135 9.72 1.96 13.05
N ARG A 136 10.97 2.19 12.61
CA ARG A 136 11.57 1.48 11.47
C ARG A 136 11.67 -0.02 11.71
N THR A 137 12.02 -0.43 12.91
CA THR A 137 12.17 -1.85 13.24
C THR A 137 10.80 -2.56 13.31
N VAL A 138 9.80 -1.92 13.90
CA VAL A 138 8.42 -2.43 13.92
C VAL A 138 7.86 -2.51 12.51
N TRP A 139 8.06 -1.48 11.70
CA TRP A 139 7.64 -1.47 10.30
C TRP A 139 8.33 -2.58 9.50
N ALA A 140 9.65 -2.75 9.64
CA ALA A 140 10.40 -3.80 8.96
C ALA A 140 9.88 -5.20 9.31
N PHE A 141 9.57 -5.45 10.60
CA PHE A 141 8.93 -6.69 11.04
C PHE A 141 7.55 -6.88 10.38
N ALA A 142 6.69 -5.87 10.47
CA ALA A 142 5.33 -5.95 9.95
C ALA A 142 5.31 -6.14 8.42
N HIS A 143 6.12 -5.35 7.70
CA HIS A 143 6.31 -5.45 6.26
C HIS A 143 6.83 -6.83 5.85
N GLY A 144 7.85 -7.34 6.54
CA GLY A 144 8.42 -8.66 6.31
C GLY A 144 7.40 -9.78 6.50
N MET A 145 6.62 -9.72 7.58
CA MET A 145 5.54 -10.69 7.82
C MET A 145 4.48 -10.67 6.71
N VAL A 146 4.02 -9.48 6.32
CA VAL A 146 3.01 -9.32 5.26
C VAL A 146 3.52 -9.81 3.91
N ILE A 147 4.71 -9.40 3.47
CA ILE A 147 5.20 -9.77 2.14
C ILE A 147 5.48 -11.28 2.06
N LEU A 148 6.00 -11.89 3.13
CA LEU A 148 6.20 -13.33 3.20
C LEU A 148 4.87 -14.09 3.20
N GLU A 149 3.84 -13.56 3.86
CA GLU A 149 2.49 -14.15 3.86
C GLU A 149 1.82 -14.08 2.49
N ILE A 150 1.85 -12.91 1.82
CA ILE A 150 1.31 -12.73 0.46
C ILE A 150 1.95 -13.72 -0.53
N HIS A 151 3.25 -13.99 -0.38
CA HIS A 151 3.99 -14.90 -1.23
C HIS A 151 3.96 -16.37 -0.79
N GLY A 152 3.16 -16.73 0.22
CA GLY A 152 3.06 -18.10 0.71
C GLY A 152 4.41 -18.68 1.16
N ARG A 153 5.26 -17.86 1.78
CA ARG A 153 6.63 -18.26 2.19
C ARG A 153 6.69 -18.95 3.55
N PHE A 154 5.58 -18.98 4.28
CA PHE A 154 5.45 -19.75 5.51
C PHE A 154 4.91 -21.16 5.21
N PRO A 155 5.28 -22.18 6.01
CA PRO A 155 4.65 -23.50 5.95
C PRO A 155 3.13 -23.43 6.20
N ASP A 156 2.37 -24.38 5.64
CA ASP A 156 0.90 -24.43 5.77
C ASP A 156 0.41 -24.55 7.23
N ASP A 157 1.24 -25.08 8.12
CA ASP A 157 0.96 -25.26 9.56
C ASP A 157 1.49 -24.12 10.44
N ALA A 158 2.01 -23.03 9.84
CA ALA A 158 2.54 -21.90 10.58
C ALA A 158 1.44 -21.10 11.30
N ASP A 159 1.56 -20.96 12.61
CA ASP A 159 0.70 -20.07 13.42
C ASP A 159 1.17 -18.61 13.30
N LEU A 160 0.75 -17.94 12.22
CA LEU A 160 1.08 -16.54 11.96
C LEU A 160 0.51 -15.61 13.03
N ALA A 161 -0.65 -15.91 13.60
CA ALA A 161 -1.24 -15.09 14.67
C ALA A 161 -0.33 -15.06 15.90
N ALA A 162 0.20 -16.21 16.31
CA ALA A 162 1.16 -16.28 17.40
C ALA A 162 2.51 -15.65 17.05
N ALA A 163 2.97 -15.74 15.80
CA ALA A 163 4.19 -15.07 15.34
C ALA A 163 4.08 -13.55 15.42
N TRP A 164 2.99 -12.97 14.89
CA TRP A 164 2.67 -11.54 15.01
C TRP A 164 2.65 -11.08 16.47
N LYS A 165 1.90 -11.79 17.32
CA LYS A 165 1.78 -11.47 18.75
C LYS A 165 3.14 -11.51 19.47
N ARG A 166 3.97 -12.53 19.21
CA ARG A 166 5.30 -12.65 19.83
C ARG A 166 6.25 -11.56 19.34
N GLY A 167 6.29 -11.29 18.03
CA GLY A 167 7.16 -10.27 17.45
C GLY A 167 6.82 -8.87 17.96
N LEU A 168 5.53 -8.52 18.01
CA LEU A 168 5.10 -7.22 18.54
C LEU A 168 5.40 -7.06 20.04
N LYS A 169 5.28 -8.14 20.83
CA LYS A 169 5.68 -8.13 22.24
C LYS A 169 7.18 -7.87 22.42
N ALA A 170 8.04 -8.27 21.49
CA ALA A 170 9.48 -8.03 21.59
C ALA A 170 9.85 -6.53 21.47
N PHE A 171 8.96 -5.69 20.92
CA PHE A 171 9.15 -4.24 20.83
C PHE A 171 8.65 -3.47 22.07
N HIS A 172 7.96 -4.16 22.99
CA HIS A 172 7.54 -3.64 24.29
C HIS A 172 7.89 -4.66 25.39
N PRO A 173 9.16 -4.70 25.82
CA PRO A 173 9.60 -5.58 26.90
C PRO A 173 8.95 -5.24 28.26
#